data_AF-A0A4D8RDL0-F1
#
_entry.id   AF-A0A4D8RDL0-F1
#
_cell.length_a   1.000
_cell.length_b   1.000
_cell.length_c   1.000
_cell.angle_alpha   90.00
_cell.angle_beta   90.00
_cell.angle_gamma   90.00
#
_symmetry.space_group_name_H-M   'P 1'
#
loop_
_entity.id
_entity.type
_entity.pdbx_description
1 polymer ?
#
loop_
_entity_poly.entity_id
_entity_poly.type
_entity_poly.pdbx_seq_one_letter_code
_entity_poly.pdbx_strand_id
1 'polypeptide(L)'
;MPSLRQCTAPWTWLQIMTDGSVRPCCFSKRNIGSLQNNSIEDIWNGEAIRELRRYIGQDRIHPLCHNAPCKFIQGMDYNNVSPPRLGDRIFFGQYAVGSTYLTKGWHLQEYWGCWSKDKEAKISLPNTDNFLNGATADIALRGLKSEFSVSVSVTTSASETVTSEFSHFGNFLVSIPIGKEIANLPSLDITIAASHVLSPAQRGINNDERPIGVGITSIHIHKPLQ
;
A
#
# COMPACT_ATOMS: atom_id res chain seq x y z
N MET A 1 19.83 -1.35 23.12
CA MET A 1 19.58 -1.99 21.82
C MET A 1 20.00 -1.01 20.72
N PRO A 2 20.56 -1.47 19.58
CA PRO A 2 20.92 -0.55 18.50
C PRO A 2 19.66 0.13 17.95
N SER A 3 19.75 1.44 17.70
CA SER A 3 18.65 2.21 17.09
C SER A 3 18.47 1.80 15.64
N LEU A 4 17.24 1.85 15.14
CA LEU A 4 16.95 1.53 13.75
C LEU A 4 17.69 2.49 12.81
N ARG A 5 17.88 3.76 13.21
CA ARG A 5 18.67 4.78 12.49
C ARG A 5 20.11 4.36 12.17
N GLN A 6 20.65 3.38 12.89
CA GLN A 6 22.01 2.86 12.67
C GLN A 6 22.07 1.82 11.54
N CYS A 7 20.93 1.39 10.99
CA CYS A 7 20.87 0.51 9.84
C CYS A 7 21.25 1.27 8.56
N THR A 8 22.37 0.90 7.93
CA THR A 8 22.82 1.51 6.66
C THR A 8 22.43 0.71 5.41
N ALA A 9 21.89 -0.50 5.58
CA ALA A 9 21.65 -1.43 4.47
C ALA A 9 20.89 -0.82 3.26
N PRO A 10 19.82 -0.03 3.44
CA PRO A 10 19.10 0.57 2.31
C PRO A 10 19.90 1.61 1.51
N TRP A 11 21.05 2.07 2.01
CA TRP A 11 21.93 3.05 1.36
C TRP A 11 23.20 2.42 0.80
N THR A 12 23.55 1.20 1.22
CA THR A 12 24.82 0.58 0.82
C THR A 12 24.67 -0.80 0.21
N TRP A 13 23.46 -1.36 0.15
CA TRP A 13 23.30 -2.75 -0.22
C TRP A 13 21.98 -3.13 -0.90
N LEU A 14 22.08 -4.05 -1.87
CA LEU A 14 20.99 -4.80 -2.48
C LEU A 14 21.39 -6.28 -2.55
N GLN A 15 20.41 -7.17 -2.38
CA GLN A 15 20.59 -8.59 -2.65
C GLN A 15 19.75 -8.99 -3.87
N ILE A 16 20.38 -9.56 -4.88
CA ILE A 16 19.72 -10.10 -6.07
C ILE A 16 19.58 -11.61 -5.88
N MET A 17 18.37 -12.11 -6.02
CA MET A 17 18.01 -13.53 -5.92
C MET A 17 18.19 -14.21 -7.29
N THR A 18 18.23 -15.54 -7.31
CA THR A 18 18.43 -16.33 -8.55
C THR A 18 17.31 -16.18 -9.57
N ASP A 19 16.12 -15.78 -9.14
CA ASP A 19 14.97 -15.47 -10.01
C ASP A 19 14.97 -14.01 -10.51
N GLY A 20 16.01 -13.25 -10.23
CA GLY A 20 16.13 -11.84 -10.58
C GLY A 20 15.37 -10.88 -9.64
N SER A 21 14.69 -11.39 -8.62
CA SER A 21 14.06 -10.54 -7.60
C SER A 21 15.12 -9.87 -6.72
N VAL A 22 14.84 -8.64 -6.27
CA VAL A 22 15.80 -7.81 -5.53
C VAL A 22 15.28 -7.50 -4.15
N ARG A 23 16.12 -7.61 -3.13
CA ARG A 23 15.83 -7.32 -1.71
C ARG A 23 16.72 -6.17 -1.20
N PRO A 24 16.25 -5.38 -0.23
CA PRO A 24 17.01 -4.27 0.35
C PRO A 24 18.12 -4.74 1.31
N CYS A 25 18.02 -5.98 1.81
CA CYS A 25 19.03 -6.64 2.63
C CYS A 25 18.76 -8.15 2.74
N CYS A 26 19.72 -8.94 3.23
CA CYS A 26 19.60 -10.40 3.45
C CYS A 26 18.52 -10.79 4.45
N PHE A 27 18.24 -9.92 5.41
CA PHE A 27 17.23 -10.20 6.43
C PHE A 27 15.82 -9.87 5.94
N SER A 28 15.68 -9.06 4.88
CA SER A 28 14.38 -8.74 4.30
C SER A 28 13.79 -10.01 3.70
N LYS A 29 12.57 -10.34 4.13
CA LYS A 29 11.79 -11.42 3.55
C LYS A 29 11.07 -11.00 2.26
N ARG A 30 11.08 -9.71 1.95
CA ARG A 30 10.32 -9.10 0.86
C ARG A 30 11.24 -8.48 -0.18
N ASN A 31 10.79 -8.59 -1.43
CA ASN A 31 11.45 -8.01 -2.58
C ASN A 31 10.96 -6.56 -2.78
N ILE A 32 11.85 -5.71 -3.27
CA ILE A 32 11.63 -4.30 -3.58
C ILE A 32 11.59 -4.03 -5.09
N GLY A 33 11.82 -5.06 -5.90
CA GLY A 33 11.82 -5.00 -7.34
C GLY A 33 12.25 -6.32 -7.97
N SER A 34 12.31 -6.35 -9.30
CA SER A 34 12.84 -7.47 -10.09
C SER A 34 13.53 -6.93 -11.34
N LEU A 35 14.70 -7.50 -11.63
CA LEU A 35 15.51 -7.19 -12.81
C LEU A 35 14.91 -7.70 -14.12
N GLN A 36 13.84 -8.49 -14.06
CA GLN A 36 13.11 -8.91 -15.26
C GLN A 36 12.38 -7.74 -15.94
N ASN A 37 11.99 -6.73 -15.16
CA ASN A 37 11.12 -5.64 -15.61
C ASN A 37 11.68 -4.24 -15.32
N ASN A 38 12.76 -4.11 -14.55
CA ASN A 38 13.31 -2.82 -14.10
C ASN A 38 14.84 -2.85 -14.11
N SER A 39 15.48 -1.70 -14.28
CA SER A 39 16.93 -1.59 -14.06
C SER A 39 17.27 -1.58 -12.56
N ILE A 40 18.54 -1.85 -12.22
CA ILE A 40 19.02 -1.73 -10.82
C ILE A 40 18.81 -0.31 -10.30
N GLU A 41 19.11 0.70 -11.12
CA GLU A 41 18.95 2.12 -10.78
C GLU A 41 17.49 2.46 -10.45
N ASP A 42 16.53 1.93 -11.22
CA ASP A 42 15.10 2.14 -10.99
C ASP A 42 14.66 1.51 -9.68
N ILE A 43 15.18 0.33 -9.33
CA ILE A 43 14.87 -0.35 -8.07
C ILE A 43 15.51 0.39 -6.88
N TRP A 44 16.77 0.80 -7.02
CA TRP A 44 17.53 1.50 -5.97
C TRP A 44 16.98 2.88 -5.64
N ASN A 45 16.53 3.60 -6.67
CA ASN A 45 15.83 4.87 -6.55
C ASN A 45 14.32 4.70 -6.51
N GLY A 46 13.84 3.45 -6.45
CA GLY A 46 12.44 3.10 -6.41
C GLY A 46 11.80 3.52 -5.10
N GLU A 47 10.47 3.60 -5.15
CA GLU A 47 9.66 4.04 -4.02
C GLU A 47 9.87 3.19 -2.76
N ALA A 48 9.96 1.87 -2.91
CA ALA A 48 10.12 0.95 -1.78
C ALA A 48 11.42 1.20 -0.98
N ILE A 49 12.53 1.50 -1.66
CA ILE A 49 13.80 1.85 -0.99
C ILE A 49 13.75 3.25 -0.38
N ARG A 50 13.22 4.25 -1.10
CA ARG A 50 13.09 5.62 -0.58
C ARG A 50 12.26 5.64 0.70
N GLU A 51 11.18 4.85 0.74
CA GLU A 51 10.37 4.75 1.94
C GLU A 51 11.09 4.03 3.08
N LEU A 52 11.77 2.91 2.81
CA LEU A 52 12.56 2.22 3.83
C LEU A 52 13.59 3.17 4.47
N ARG A 53 14.27 3.99 3.66
CA ARG A 53 15.20 5.03 4.12
C ARG A 53 14.50 6.06 5.01
N ARG A 54 13.30 6.52 4.63
CA ARG A 54 12.50 7.48 5.40
C ARG A 54 12.08 6.93 6.76
N TYR A 55 11.58 5.68 6.80
CA TYR A 55 11.20 5.01 8.04
C TYR A 55 12.40 4.85 8.99
N ILE A 56 13.54 4.37 8.48
CA ILE A 56 14.78 4.26 9.27
C ILE A 56 15.24 5.64 9.76
N GLY A 57 15.19 6.66 8.90
CA GLY A 57 15.47 8.06 9.24
C GLY A 57 14.46 8.68 10.21
N GLN A 58 13.36 8.01 10.53
CA GLN A 58 12.39 8.40 11.56
C GLN A 58 12.44 7.48 12.79
N ASP A 59 13.36 6.51 12.85
CA ASP A 59 13.43 5.45 13.86
C ASP A 59 12.14 4.59 13.92
N ARG A 60 11.46 4.43 12.79
CA ARG A 60 10.22 3.65 12.65
C ARG A 60 10.45 2.39 11.86
N ILE A 61 9.87 1.28 12.30
CA ILE A 61 10.01 -0.02 11.62
C ILE A 61 9.24 0.01 10.30
N HIS A 62 9.97 -0.12 9.19
CA HIS A 62 9.36 -0.34 7.88
C HIS A 62 8.80 -1.76 7.77
N PRO A 63 7.68 -2.01 7.06
CA PRO A 63 7.13 -3.35 6.92
C PRO A 63 8.07 -4.37 6.26
N LEU A 64 9.02 -3.93 5.42
CA LEU A 64 10.09 -4.80 4.87
C LEU A 64 11.00 -5.39 5.96
N CYS A 65 11.12 -4.71 7.10
CA CYS A 65 11.89 -5.17 8.24
C CYS A 65 11.06 -6.03 9.20
N HIS A 66 9.73 -5.95 9.20
CA HIS A 66 8.87 -6.61 10.19
C HIS A 66 9.17 -8.13 10.29
N ASN A 67 9.38 -8.65 11.51
CA ASN A 67 9.70 -10.06 11.79
C ASN A 67 10.96 -10.60 11.09
N ALA A 68 11.87 -9.73 10.66
CA ALA A 68 13.18 -10.12 10.17
C ALA A 68 14.11 -10.50 11.35
N PRO A 69 14.95 -11.53 11.22
CA PRO A 69 15.93 -11.88 12.25
C PRO A 69 17.14 -10.91 12.20
N CYS A 70 16.88 -9.60 12.27
CA CYS A 70 17.88 -8.54 12.14
C CYS A 70 18.15 -7.88 13.50
N LYS A 71 19.43 -7.64 13.82
CA LYS A 71 19.87 -7.03 15.08
C LYS A 71 19.22 -5.66 15.40
N PHE A 72 18.77 -4.92 14.39
CA PHE A 72 18.15 -3.61 14.56
C PHE A 72 16.67 -3.67 14.96
N ILE A 73 16.06 -4.86 14.92
CA ILE A 73 14.63 -5.04 15.26
C ILE A 73 14.38 -6.16 16.26
N GLN A 74 15.40 -6.96 16.59
CA GLN A 74 15.31 -7.98 17.62
C GLN A 74 14.86 -7.36 18.96
N GLY A 75 13.79 -7.91 19.53
CA GLY A 75 13.22 -7.44 20.80
C GLY A 75 12.22 -6.28 20.69
N MET A 76 11.86 -5.84 19.47
CA MET A 76 10.79 -4.85 19.30
C MET A 76 9.40 -5.50 19.31
N ASP A 77 8.42 -4.79 19.88
CA ASP A 77 7.02 -5.19 19.87
C ASP A 77 6.40 -4.92 18.51
N TYR A 78 6.31 -5.98 17.71
CA TYR A 78 5.72 -5.99 16.38
C TYR A 78 4.21 -5.74 16.36
N ASN A 79 3.53 -5.89 17.49
CA ASN A 79 2.09 -5.60 17.60
C ASN A 79 1.83 -4.11 17.82
N ASN A 80 2.84 -3.33 18.19
CA ASN A 80 2.74 -1.90 18.38
C ASN A 80 3.23 -1.15 17.12
N VAL A 81 2.47 -1.30 16.03
CA VAL A 81 2.73 -0.59 14.77
C VAL A 81 2.43 0.89 14.98
N SER A 82 3.43 1.75 14.80
CA SER A 82 3.20 3.20 14.82
C SER A 82 2.16 3.58 13.76
N PRO A 83 1.15 4.39 14.10
CA PRO A 83 0.14 4.82 13.16
C PRO A 83 0.76 5.57 11.98
N PRO A 84 0.07 5.64 10.82
CA PRO A 84 0.53 6.42 9.69
C PRO A 84 0.64 7.89 10.05
N ARG A 85 1.60 8.58 9.44
CA ARG A 85 1.84 10.03 9.59
C ARG A 85 1.67 10.72 8.24
N LEU A 86 1.59 12.05 8.26
CA LEU A 86 1.62 12.83 7.02
C LEU A 86 2.85 12.48 6.18
N GLY A 87 2.63 12.28 4.87
CA GLY A 87 3.66 11.91 3.93
C GLY A 87 4.04 10.43 3.96
N ASP A 88 3.44 9.62 4.83
CA ASP A 88 3.58 8.17 4.73
C ASP A 88 2.89 7.63 3.47
N ARG A 89 3.45 6.57 2.89
CA ARG A 89 2.73 5.71 1.97
C ARG A 89 2.41 4.41 2.67
N ILE A 90 1.13 4.08 2.71
CA ILE A 90 0.61 2.91 3.40
C ILE A 90 0.40 1.84 2.35
N PHE A 91 1.25 0.82 2.33
CA PHE A 91 1.13 -0.31 1.41
C PHE A 91 0.18 -1.38 1.95
N PHE A 92 -0.54 -2.07 1.05
CA PHE A 92 -1.54 -3.08 1.39
C PHE A 92 -1.16 -4.52 0.96
N GLY A 93 0.08 -4.71 0.50
CA GLY A 93 0.59 -6.05 0.20
C GLY A 93 0.88 -6.87 1.46
N GLN A 94 1.15 -8.15 1.29
CA GLN A 94 1.43 -9.11 2.36
C GLN A 94 2.50 -8.57 3.34
N TYR A 95 2.22 -8.60 4.64
CA TYR A 95 3.07 -8.06 5.72
C TYR A 95 3.28 -6.55 5.71
N ALA A 96 2.59 -5.78 4.85
CA ALA A 96 2.59 -4.33 4.93
C ALA A 96 1.67 -3.87 6.06
N VAL A 97 2.01 -2.78 6.73
CA VAL A 97 1.20 -2.25 7.85
C VAL A 97 -0.21 -1.87 7.41
N GLY A 98 -0.44 -1.56 6.14
CA GLY A 98 -1.78 -1.26 5.62
C GLY A 98 -2.78 -2.39 5.81
N SER A 99 -2.32 -3.65 5.93
CA SER A 99 -3.21 -4.78 6.14
C SER A 99 -4.01 -4.69 7.45
N THR A 100 -3.51 -3.98 8.46
CA THR A 100 -4.23 -3.78 9.74
C THR A 100 -5.43 -2.83 9.60
N TYR A 101 -5.47 -2.05 8.52
CA TYR A 101 -6.50 -1.05 8.25
C TYR A 101 -7.56 -1.55 7.26
N LEU A 102 -7.42 -2.76 6.71
CA LEU A 102 -8.42 -3.42 5.87
C LEU A 102 -9.56 -3.94 6.75
N THR A 103 -10.73 -3.30 6.72
CA THR A 103 -11.81 -3.61 7.67
C THR A 103 -12.87 -4.57 7.12
N LYS A 104 -13.25 -4.42 5.85
CA LYS A 104 -14.30 -5.27 5.22
C LYS A 104 -14.09 -5.39 3.72
N GLY A 105 -14.46 -6.53 3.14
CA GLY A 105 -14.59 -6.68 1.69
C GLY A 105 -13.27 -6.92 0.96
N TRP A 106 -12.25 -7.43 1.65
CA TRP A 106 -10.92 -7.72 1.11
C TRP A 106 -10.59 -9.21 1.14
N HIS A 107 -9.83 -9.68 0.15
CA HIS A 107 -9.22 -11.01 0.17
C HIS A 107 -7.98 -11.06 1.07
N LEU A 108 -7.35 -12.24 1.15
CA LEU A 108 -5.98 -12.33 1.67
C LEU A 108 -5.01 -11.51 0.81
N GLN A 109 -4.02 -10.89 1.46
CA GLN A 109 -3.08 -10.01 0.78
C GLN A 109 -2.11 -10.80 -0.12
N GLU A 110 -1.86 -10.25 -1.29
CA GLU A 110 -0.81 -10.68 -2.21
C GLU A 110 0.46 -9.84 -1.98
N TYR A 111 1.61 -10.23 -2.53
CA TYR A 111 2.88 -9.53 -2.27
C TYR A 111 2.83 -8.03 -2.64
N TRP A 112 2.04 -7.68 -3.66
CA TRP A 112 1.92 -6.34 -4.22
C TRP A 112 0.77 -5.51 -3.63
N GLY A 113 -0.23 -6.13 -3.01
CA GLY A 113 -1.47 -5.45 -2.61
C GLY A 113 -2.58 -6.40 -2.21
N CYS A 114 -3.83 -5.96 -2.29
CA CYS A 114 -4.98 -6.76 -1.88
C CYS A 114 -6.17 -6.55 -2.83
N TRP A 115 -6.80 -7.63 -3.27
CA TRP A 115 -8.02 -7.56 -4.09
C TRP A 115 -9.27 -7.33 -3.23
N SER A 116 -10.17 -6.45 -3.69
CA SER A 116 -11.51 -6.40 -3.16
C SER A 116 -12.26 -7.71 -3.49
N LYS A 117 -12.94 -8.26 -2.50
CA LYS A 117 -13.75 -9.48 -2.59
C LYS A 117 -15.21 -9.16 -2.94
N ASP A 118 -15.70 -8.06 -2.39
CA ASP A 118 -17.09 -7.64 -2.50
C ASP A 118 -17.21 -6.40 -3.39
N LYS A 119 -18.44 -6.03 -3.74
CA LYS A 119 -18.71 -4.78 -4.49
C LYS A 119 -18.25 -3.55 -3.74
N GLU A 120 -18.21 -3.62 -2.41
CA GLU A 120 -17.69 -2.57 -1.53
C GLU A 120 -16.61 -3.14 -0.63
N ALA A 121 -15.47 -2.47 -0.58
CA ALA A 121 -14.38 -2.77 0.32
C ALA A 121 -14.00 -1.53 1.14
N LYS A 122 -13.71 -1.73 2.42
CA LYS A 122 -13.58 -0.65 3.41
C LYS A 122 -12.22 -0.64 4.08
N ILE A 123 -11.70 0.57 4.28
CA ILE A 123 -10.43 0.84 4.96
C ILE A 123 -10.70 1.89 6.03
N SER A 124 -10.04 1.76 7.18
CA SER A 124 -10.11 2.76 8.24
C SER A 124 -8.70 3.12 8.71
N LEU A 125 -8.27 4.35 8.42
CA LEU A 125 -6.97 4.87 8.83
C LEU A 125 -7.13 5.76 10.07
N PRO A 126 -6.33 5.59 11.12
CA PRO A 126 -6.41 6.46 12.29
C PRO A 126 -5.95 7.88 11.93
N ASN A 127 -6.69 8.89 12.41
CA ASN A 127 -6.29 10.29 12.30
C ASN A 127 -5.47 10.69 13.54
N THR A 128 -4.18 10.35 13.54
CA THR A 128 -3.27 10.81 14.60
C THR A 128 -2.72 12.19 14.23
N ASP A 129 -2.54 13.08 15.20
CA ASP A 129 -1.85 14.37 14.99
C ASP A 129 -2.48 15.34 13.97
N ASN A 130 -3.80 15.25 13.70
CA ASN A 130 -4.54 16.13 12.79
C ASN A 130 -3.91 16.27 11.37
N PHE A 131 -3.17 15.27 10.89
CA PHE A 131 -2.48 15.41 9.61
C PHE A 131 -3.43 15.46 8.40
N LEU A 132 -4.68 15.03 8.58
CA LEU A 132 -5.70 15.04 7.53
C LEU A 132 -6.14 16.45 7.10
N ASN A 133 -5.99 17.47 7.95
CA ASN A 133 -6.48 18.82 7.63
C ASN A 133 -5.75 19.43 6.42
N GLY A 134 -6.48 19.64 5.33
CA GLY A 134 -5.96 20.18 4.06
C GLY A 134 -5.06 19.22 3.30
N ALA A 135 -5.15 17.92 3.60
CA ALA A 135 -4.42 16.87 2.90
C ALA A 135 -5.23 16.32 1.71
N THR A 136 -4.52 15.63 0.82
CA THR A 136 -5.07 14.81 -0.26
C THR A 136 -4.68 13.37 0.00
N ALA A 137 -5.63 12.45 -0.17
CA ALA A 137 -5.39 11.01 -0.16
C ALA A 137 -5.25 10.50 -1.60
N ASP A 138 -4.04 10.09 -1.97
CA ASP A 138 -3.73 9.44 -3.23
C ASP A 138 -3.83 7.93 -3.07
N ILE A 139 -4.83 7.33 -3.69
CA ILE A 139 -5.19 5.92 -3.55
C ILE A 139 -4.79 5.21 -4.83
N ALA A 140 -3.71 4.43 -4.74
CA ALA A 140 -3.18 3.68 -5.86
C ALA A 140 -3.91 2.33 -5.98
N LEU A 141 -4.71 2.20 -7.02
CA LEU A 141 -5.54 1.05 -7.32
C LEU A 141 -4.95 0.24 -8.47
N ARG A 142 -5.45 -0.99 -8.62
CA ARG A 142 -5.08 -1.93 -9.68
C ARG A 142 -6.33 -2.50 -10.33
N GLY A 143 -6.44 -2.33 -11.64
CA GLY A 143 -7.46 -2.95 -12.47
C GLY A 143 -7.05 -4.34 -12.91
N LEU A 144 -8.01 -5.27 -12.95
CA LEU A 144 -7.88 -6.51 -13.72
C LEU A 144 -8.51 -6.31 -15.10
N LYS A 145 -7.90 -6.85 -16.16
CA LYS A 145 -8.45 -6.80 -17.52
C LYS A 145 -9.93 -7.20 -17.53
N SER A 146 -10.73 -6.47 -18.30
CA SER A 146 -12.17 -6.65 -18.45
C SER A 146 -12.61 -6.28 -19.86
N GLU A 147 -13.57 -7.02 -20.41
CA GLU A 147 -14.22 -6.68 -21.69
C GLU A 147 -15.13 -5.44 -21.59
N PHE A 148 -15.58 -5.11 -20.37
CA PHE A 148 -16.40 -3.93 -20.08
C PHE A 148 -15.67 -2.97 -19.13
N SER A 149 -15.95 -1.67 -19.26
CA SER A 149 -15.44 -0.67 -18.32
C SER A 149 -15.93 -0.95 -16.90
N VAL A 150 -14.99 -1.01 -15.95
CA VAL A 150 -15.29 -1.15 -14.52
C VAL A 150 -15.12 0.22 -13.88
N SER A 151 -16.25 0.86 -13.57
CA SER A 151 -16.28 2.07 -12.76
C SER A 151 -15.98 1.73 -11.30
N VAL A 152 -15.09 2.53 -10.71
CA VAL A 152 -14.70 2.48 -9.30
C VAL A 152 -15.04 3.82 -8.67
N SER A 153 -15.87 3.81 -7.63
CA SER A 153 -16.08 4.96 -6.78
C SER A 153 -15.28 4.81 -5.50
N VAL A 154 -14.66 5.90 -5.07
CA VAL A 154 -13.98 5.97 -3.79
C VAL A 154 -14.60 7.09 -2.99
N THR A 155 -15.15 6.73 -1.83
CA THR A 155 -15.91 7.62 -0.96
C THR A 155 -15.27 7.70 0.41
N THR A 156 -15.11 8.90 0.95
CA THR A 156 -14.64 9.13 2.32
C THR A 156 -15.80 9.36 3.28
N SER A 157 -15.53 9.34 4.59
CA SER A 157 -16.53 9.57 5.64
C SER A 157 -17.28 10.91 5.58
N ALA A 158 -16.81 11.93 4.83
CA ALA A 158 -17.58 13.16 4.57
C ALA A 158 -18.30 13.21 3.21
N SER A 159 -18.59 12.04 2.61
CA SER A 159 -19.38 11.92 1.37
C SER A 159 -18.72 12.48 0.09
N GLU A 160 -17.44 12.84 0.13
CA GLU A 160 -16.66 13.14 -1.08
C GLU A 160 -16.48 11.83 -1.84
N THR A 161 -17.06 11.76 -3.05
CA THR A 161 -16.95 10.59 -3.93
C THR A 161 -16.20 10.98 -5.19
N VAL A 162 -15.12 10.27 -5.49
CA VAL A 162 -14.42 10.37 -6.78
C VAL A 162 -14.62 9.07 -7.53
N THR A 163 -15.00 9.16 -8.80
CA THR A 163 -15.18 8.00 -9.68
C THR A 163 -14.07 7.96 -10.72
N SER A 164 -13.54 6.77 -10.97
CA SER A 164 -12.60 6.48 -12.05
C SER A 164 -13.02 5.19 -12.76
N GLU A 165 -12.51 4.94 -13.96
CA GLU A 165 -12.81 3.72 -14.70
C GLU A 165 -11.55 3.01 -15.17
N PHE A 166 -11.63 1.69 -15.34
CA PHE A 166 -10.60 0.90 -15.99
C PHE A 166 -11.19 -0.24 -16.82
N SER A 167 -10.47 -0.63 -17.87
CA SER A 167 -10.76 -1.85 -18.66
C SER A 167 -9.52 -2.73 -18.88
N HIS A 168 -8.33 -2.20 -18.58
CA HIS A 168 -7.06 -2.89 -18.79
C HIS A 168 -6.43 -3.30 -17.47
N PHE A 169 -5.54 -4.29 -17.54
CA PHE A 169 -4.70 -4.61 -16.38
C PHE A 169 -3.67 -3.51 -16.18
N GLY A 170 -3.61 -2.94 -14.96
CA GLY A 170 -2.66 -1.89 -14.66
C GLY A 170 -2.99 -1.15 -13.37
N ASN A 171 -2.01 -0.37 -12.90
CA ASN A 171 -2.22 0.51 -11.76
C ASN A 171 -2.75 1.86 -12.23
N PHE A 172 -3.62 2.47 -11.44
CA PHE A 172 -4.13 3.83 -11.65
C PHE A 172 -4.31 4.53 -10.30
N LEU A 173 -4.37 5.85 -10.33
CA LEU A 173 -4.43 6.69 -9.13
C LEU A 173 -5.79 7.36 -9.02
N VAL A 174 -6.38 7.32 -7.82
CA VAL A 174 -7.55 8.12 -7.45
C VAL A 174 -7.15 9.05 -6.33
N SER A 175 -7.19 10.35 -6.58
CA SER A 175 -6.86 11.39 -5.60
C SER A 175 -8.14 12.00 -5.04
N ILE A 176 -8.26 12.04 -3.71
CA ILE A 176 -9.41 12.61 -3.01
C ILE A 176 -8.92 13.69 -2.06
N PRO A 177 -9.33 14.96 -2.24
CA PRO A 177 -9.06 15.99 -1.24
C PRO A 177 -9.78 15.63 0.05
N ILE A 178 -9.18 15.88 1.20
CA ILE A 178 -9.80 15.60 2.50
C ILE A 178 -10.47 16.88 3.00
N GLY A 179 -11.81 16.88 3.01
CA GLY A 179 -12.61 17.98 3.53
C GLY A 179 -12.38 18.27 5.02
N LYS A 180 -12.67 19.52 5.44
CA LYS A 180 -12.55 19.97 6.85
C LYS A 180 -13.41 19.15 7.82
N GLU A 181 -14.53 18.64 7.33
CA GLU A 181 -15.45 17.75 8.06
C GLU A 181 -14.74 16.46 8.54
N ILE A 182 -13.89 15.87 7.68
CA ILE A 182 -13.14 14.64 7.94
C ILE A 182 -11.92 14.91 8.81
N ALA A 183 -11.31 16.08 8.64
CA ALA A 183 -10.04 16.43 9.28
C ALA A 183 -10.06 16.30 10.81
N ASN A 184 -11.24 16.41 11.42
CA ASN A 184 -11.45 16.32 12.87
C ASN A 184 -12.02 14.97 13.32
N LEU A 185 -12.32 14.05 12.40
CA LEU A 185 -12.80 12.71 12.74
C LEU A 185 -11.65 11.86 13.29
N PRO A 186 -11.94 10.90 14.19
CA PRO A 186 -10.91 10.02 14.76
C PRO A 186 -10.26 9.10 13.72
N SER A 187 -10.92 8.87 12.59
CA SER A 187 -10.42 8.06 11.48
C SER A 187 -10.84 8.65 10.13
N LEU A 188 -10.01 8.38 9.13
CA LEU A 188 -10.37 8.48 7.72
C LEU A 188 -10.89 7.11 7.27
N ASP A 189 -12.20 7.01 7.12
CA ASP A 189 -12.84 5.82 6.57
C ASP A 189 -12.99 5.98 5.06
N ILE A 190 -12.55 4.98 4.31
CA ILE A 190 -12.56 4.96 2.84
C ILE A 190 -13.34 3.73 2.40
N THR A 191 -14.35 3.96 1.57
CA THR A 191 -15.07 2.89 0.86
C THR A 191 -14.68 2.92 -0.61
N ILE A 192 -14.22 1.78 -1.12
CA ILE A 192 -13.93 1.58 -2.53
C ILE A 192 -15.00 0.65 -3.07
N ALA A 193 -15.80 1.12 -4.02
CA ALA A 193 -16.84 0.33 -4.66
C ALA A 193 -16.53 0.11 -6.13
N ALA A 194 -16.64 -1.13 -6.59
CA ALA A 194 -16.50 -1.50 -7.99
C ALA A 194 -17.88 -1.85 -8.58
N SER A 195 -18.18 -1.36 -9.78
CA SER A 195 -19.47 -1.61 -10.45
C SER A 195 -19.73 -3.10 -10.67
N HIS A 196 -18.67 -3.89 -10.86
CA HIS A 196 -18.73 -5.33 -11.05
C HIS A 196 -17.61 -6.04 -10.29
N VAL A 197 -17.92 -7.26 -9.82
CA VAL A 197 -16.98 -8.17 -9.18
C VAL A 197 -17.11 -9.50 -9.89
N LEU A 198 -16.05 -9.90 -10.58
CA LEU A 198 -16.00 -11.10 -11.40
C LEU A 198 -14.65 -11.76 -11.22
N SER A 199 -14.65 -13.09 -11.10
CA SER A 199 -13.41 -13.85 -10.98
C SER A 199 -12.58 -13.82 -12.26
N PRO A 200 -11.25 -14.01 -12.20
CA PRO A 200 -10.43 -14.20 -13.39
C PRO A 200 -10.96 -15.34 -14.29
N ALA A 201 -11.50 -16.42 -13.72
CA ALA A 201 -12.14 -17.50 -14.46
C ALA A 201 -13.39 -17.05 -15.22
N GLN A 202 -14.28 -16.29 -14.57
CA GLN A 202 -15.46 -15.70 -15.24
C GLN A 202 -15.07 -14.73 -16.36
N ARG A 203 -13.86 -14.16 -16.32
CA ARG A 203 -13.29 -13.28 -17.35
C ARG A 203 -12.47 -14.04 -18.41
N GLY A 204 -12.36 -15.36 -18.31
CA GLY A 204 -11.59 -16.19 -19.26
C GLY A 204 -10.07 -16.01 -19.18
N ILE A 205 -9.54 -15.54 -18.04
CA ILE A 205 -8.11 -15.25 -17.87
C ILE A 205 -7.34 -16.51 -17.43
N ASN A 206 -7.82 -17.20 -16.39
CA ASN A 206 -7.22 -18.42 -15.84
C ASN A 206 -8.25 -19.15 -14.93
N ASN A 207 -7.82 -20.15 -14.15
CA ASN A 207 -8.72 -20.95 -13.29
C ASN A 207 -8.96 -20.35 -11.88
N ASP A 208 -8.59 -19.09 -11.62
CA ASP A 208 -8.86 -18.45 -10.33
C ASP A 208 -10.34 -18.06 -10.23
N GLU A 209 -11.05 -18.72 -9.31
CA GLU A 209 -12.48 -18.52 -9.06
C GLU A 209 -12.78 -17.42 -8.04
N ARG A 210 -11.76 -16.76 -7.48
CA ARG A 210 -11.97 -15.70 -6.48
C ARG A 210 -12.69 -14.52 -7.15
N PRO A 211 -13.86 -14.09 -6.64
CA PRO A 211 -14.53 -12.90 -7.16
C PRO A 211 -13.69 -11.67 -6.81
N ILE A 212 -13.27 -10.89 -7.82
CA ILE A 212 -12.47 -9.69 -7.59
C ILE A 212 -13.05 -8.46 -8.30
N GLY A 213 -13.05 -7.33 -7.60
CA GLY A 213 -13.46 -6.03 -8.14
C GLY A 213 -12.25 -5.22 -8.59
N VAL A 214 -11.59 -4.57 -7.63
CA VAL A 214 -10.41 -3.73 -7.82
C VAL A 214 -9.36 -4.04 -6.76
N GLY A 215 -8.08 -3.93 -7.12
CA GLY A 215 -6.96 -4.13 -6.19
C GLY A 215 -6.56 -2.81 -5.56
N ILE A 216 -6.18 -2.83 -4.28
CA ILE A 216 -5.48 -1.73 -3.64
C ILE A 216 -3.99 -2.04 -3.49
N THR A 217 -3.15 -1.07 -3.82
CA THR A 217 -1.69 -1.20 -3.71
C THR A 217 -1.16 -0.35 -2.57
N SER A 218 -1.52 0.93 -2.53
CA SER A 218 -1.10 1.87 -1.50
C SER A 218 -2.05 3.06 -1.33
N ILE A 219 -1.96 3.73 -0.19
CA ILE A 219 -2.55 5.05 0.06
C ILE A 219 -1.43 6.00 0.47
N HIS A 220 -1.33 7.17 -0.14
CA HIS A 220 -0.39 8.21 0.25
C HIS A 220 -1.16 9.46 0.66
N ILE A 221 -0.96 9.91 1.91
CA ILE A 221 -1.63 11.10 2.42
C ILE A 221 -0.59 12.22 2.47
N HIS A 222 -0.81 13.28 1.70
CA HIS A 222 0.12 14.39 1.58
C HIS A 222 -0.61 15.72 1.59
N LYS A 223 0.13 16.80 1.85
CA LYS A 223 -0.34 18.17 1.66
C LYS A 223 0.34 18.74 0.41
N PRO A 224 -0.30 19.72 -0.26
CA PRO A 224 0.37 20.47 -1.31
C PRO A 224 1.73 20.97 -0.82
N LEU A 225 2.75 20.84 -1.66
CA LEU A 225 4.05 21.46 -1.40
C LEU A 225 3.84 22.96 -1.23
N GLN A 226 4.25 23.51 -0.08
CA GLN A 226 4.31 24.96 0.14
C GLN A 226 5.47 25.58 -0.63
#